data_AF-A0A0D2J9N5-F1
#
_entry.id   AF-A0A0D2J9N5-F1
#
_cell.length_a   1.000
_cell.length_b   1.000
_cell.length_c   1.000
_cell.angle_alpha   90.00
_cell.angle_beta   90.00
_cell.angle_gamma   90.00
#
_symmetry.space_group_name_H-M   'P 1'
#
loop_
_entity.id
_entity.type
_entity.pdbx_description
1 polymer ?
#
loop_
_entity_poly.entity_id
_entity_poly.type
_entity_poly.pdbx_seq_one_letter_code
_entity_poly.pdbx_strand_id
1 'polypeptide(L)' 'MAAKDELLDELLKGYEKPEDLLGENGIFQELKKALVEKALGAELTHHLGCEKGKKPKAATPETATAKSG' A
#
# COMPACT_ATOMS: atom_id res chain seq x y z
N MET A 1 -4.36 9.86 -17.17
CA MET A 1 -4.50 8.48 -16.68
C MET A 1 -5.86 8.01 -17.12
N ALA A 2 -5.96 6.94 -17.90
CA ALA A 2 -7.22 6.33 -18.29
C ALA A 2 -7.31 4.97 -17.63
N ALA A 3 -8.49 4.62 -17.11
CA ALA A 3 -8.78 3.25 -16.70
C ALA A 3 -8.76 2.37 -17.96
N LYS A 4 -8.25 1.15 -17.84
CA LYS A 4 -8.32 0.17 -18.93
C LYS A 4 -9.75 -0.36 -19.01
N ASP A 5 -10.31 -0.46 -20.21
CA ASP A 5 -11.68 -0.94 -20.40
C ASP A 5 -11.91 -2.32 -19.78
N GLU A 6 -10.94 -3.24 -19.88
CA GLU A 6 -10.98 -4.56 -19.25
C GLU A 6 -11.19 -4.51 -17.73
N LEU A 7 -10.64 -3.50 -17.05
CA LEU A 7 -10.83 -3.31 -15.61
C LEU A 7 -12.21 -2.73 -15.29
N LEU A 8 -12.75 -1.89 -16.17
CA LEU A 8 -14.11 -1.37 -16.02
C LEU A 8 -15.12 -2.49 -16.20
N ASP A 9 -14.92 -3.37 -17.18
CA ASP A 9 -15.75 -4.55 -17.41
C ASP A 9 -15.72 -5.51 -16.22
N GLU A 10 -14.55 -5.70 -15.61
CA GLU A 10 -14.41 -6.54 -14.42
C GLU A 10 -15.09 -5.91 -13.20
N LEU A 11 -14.91 -4.60 -12.97
CA LEU A 11 -15.56 -3.89 -11.85
C LEU A 11 -17.08 -3.84 -11.98
N LEU A 12 -17.60 -3.73 -13.21
CA LEU A 12 -19.04 -3.70 -13.50
C LEU A 12 -19.64 -5.09 -13.72
N LYS A 13 -18.87 -6.16 -13.51
CA LYS A 13 -19.35 -7.53 -13.68
C LYS A 13 -20.47 -7.83 -12.68
N GLY A 14 -21.67 -8.09 -13.20
CA GLY A 14 -22.85 -8.34 -12.37
C GLY A 14 -23.51 -7.08 -11.82
N TYR A 15 -23.19 -5.90 -12.36
CA TYR A 15 -23.96 -4.68 -12.12
C TYR A 15 -25.36 -4.80 -12.72
N GLU A 16 -26.40 -4.64 -11.90
CA GLU A 16 -27.79 -4.73 -12.35
C GLU A 16 -28.57 -3.44 -12.13
N LYS A 17 -28.28 -2.69 -11.06
CA LYS A 17 -29.01 -1.48 -10.67
C LYS A 17 -28.10 -0.39 -10.09
N PRO A 18 -28.52 0.88 -10.10
CA PRO A 18 -27.70 2.00 -9.62
C PRO A 18 -27.17 1.82 -8.20
N GLU A 19 -27.92 1.14 -7.33
CA GLU A 19 -27.52 0.88 -5.94
C GLU A 19 -26.30 -0.05 -5.83
N ASP A 20 -26.08 -0.94 -6.80
CA ASP A 20 -24.89 -1.82 -6.80
C ASP A 20 -23.61 -1.02 -7.05
N LEU A 21 -23.72 0.14 -7.70
CA LEU A 21 -22.58 1.03 -7.97
C LEU A 21 -22.47 2.16 -6.92
N LEU A 22 -23.59 2.80 -6.60
CA LEU A 22 -23.67 4.04 -5.81
C LEU A 22 -24.21 3.85 -4.39
N GLY A 23 -24.75 2.68 -4.06
CA GLY A 23 -25.31 2.40 -2.74
C GLY A 23 -24.26 2.38 -1.64
N GLU A 24 -24.73 2.26 -0.40
CA GLU A 24 -23.87 2.22 0.79
C GLU A 24 -22.83 1.09 0.74
N ASN A 25 -23.21 -0.03 0.11
CA ASN A 25 -22.34 -1.19 -0.15
C ASN A 25 -22.03 -1.34 -1.65
N GLY A 26 -22.09 -0.25 -2.41
CA GLY A 26 -21.84 -0.28 -3.84
C GLY A 26 -20.35 -0.30 -4.18
N ILE A 27 -20.04 -0.66 -5.43
CA ILE A 27 -18.68 -0.80 -5.97
C ILE A 27 -17.81 0.42 -5.68
N PHE A 28 -18.35 1.65 -5.74
CA PHE A 28 -17.55 2.85 -5.46
C PHE A 28 -17.09 2.97 -4.01
N GLN A 29 -17.88 2.51 -3.04
CA GLN A 29 -17.47 2.57 -1.64
C GLN A 29 -16.37 1.56 -1.36
N GLU A 30 -16.50 0.34 -1.90
CA GLU A 30 -15.48 -0.69 -1.80
C GLU A 30 -14.18 -0.29 -2.50
N LEU A 31 -14.27 0.22 -3.74
CA LEU A 31 -13.11 0.67 -4.50
C LEU A 31 -12.37 1.80 -3.80
N LYS A 32 -13.10 2.80 -3.28
CA LYS A 32 -12.50 3.92 -2.52
C LYS A 32 -11.76 3.42 -1.30
N LYS A 33 -12.36 2.50 -0.53
CA LYS A 33 -11.70 1.89 0.64
C LYS A 33 -10.42 1.16 0.25
N ALA A 34 -10.48 0.31 -0.78
CA ALA A 34 -9.32 -0.44 -1.26
C ALA A 34 -8.18 0.48 -1.73
N LEU A 35 -8.50 1.58 -2.42
CA LEU A 35 -7.51 2.56 -2.85
C LEU A 35 -6.83 3.25 -1.65
N VAL A 36 -7.60 3.65 -0.65
CA VAL A 36 -7.07 4.27 0.58
C VAL A 36 -6.17 3.28 1.33
N GLU A 37 -6.61 2.05 1.55
CA GLU A 37 -5.80 1.02 2.21
C GLU A 37 -4.49 0.74 1.46
N LYS A 38 -4.54 0.71 0.13
CA LYS A 38 -3.35 0.48 -0.71
C LYS A 38 -2.39 1.66 -0.66
N ALA A 39 -2.90 2.90 -0.66
CA ALA A 39 -2.08 4.10 -0.51
C ALA A 39 -1.40 4.13 0.87
N LEU A 40 -2.16 3.91 1.93
CA LEU A 40 -1.64 3.84 3.31
C LEU A 40 -0.62 2.71 3.50
N GLY A 41 -0.87 1.54 2.90
CA GLY A 41 0.08 0.41 2.90
C GLY A 41 1.36 0.72 2.11
N ALA A 42 1.25 1.41 0.99
CA ALA A 42 2.41 1.84 0.20
C ALA A 42 3.29 2.86 0.96
N GLU A 43 2.67 3.77 1.71
CA GLU A 43 3.40 4.73 2.57
C GLU A 43 4.18 4.03 3.69
N LEU A 44 3.59 3.02 4.35
CA LEU A 44 4.31 2.21 5.35
C LEU A 44 5.48 1.42 4.76
N THR A 45 5.39 1.01 3.49
CA THR A 45 6.46 0.27 2.81
C THR A 45 7.58 1.20 2.32
N HIS A 46 7.27 2.48 2.07
CA HIS A 46 8.22 3.48 1.58
C HIS A 46 8.89 4.30 2.69
N HIS A 47 8.26 4.44 3.87
CA HIS A 47 8.81 5.19 5.02
C HIS A 47 9.44 4.32 6.12
N LEU A 48 9.24 3.01 6.10
CA LEU A 48 10.01 2.09 6.93
C LEU A 48 10.91 1.29 5.99
N GLY A 49 12.19 1.66 5.92
CA GLY A 49 13.25 0.93 5.22
C GLY A 49 13.53 -0.46 5.82
N CYS A 50 12.47 -1.21 6.12
CA CYS A 50 12.49 -2.58 6.60
C CYS A 50 11.47 -3.35 5.77
N GLU A 51 11.96 -3.97 4.69
CA GLU A 51 11.30 -5.15 4.16
C GLU A 51 10.96 -6.07 5.32
N LYS A 52 9.69 -6.49 5.36
CA LYS A 52 9.15 -7.42 6.34
C LYS A 52 9.95 -8.72 6.27
N GLY A 53 10.96 -8.87 7.14
CA GLY A 53 11.75 -10.10 7.25
C GLY A 53 13.27 -9.98 7.40
N LYS A 54 13.88 -8.79 7.38
CA LYS A 54 15.33 -8.68 7.67
C LYS A 54 15.58 -7.91 8.97
N LYS A 55 16.25 -8.58 9.92
CA LYS A 55 16.75 -7.95 11.15
C LYS A 55 17.62 -6.74 10.77
N PRO A 56 17.47 -5.58 11.41
CA PRO A 56 18.36 -4.46 11.19
C PRO A 56 19.79 -4.91 11.51
N LYS A 57 20.72 -4.69 10.57
CA LYS A 57 22.15 -4.90 10.84
C LYS A 57 22.51 -4.00 12.02
N ALA A 58 22.94 -4.61 13.12
CA ALA A 58 23.50 -3.92 14.25
C ALA A 58 24.60 -2.99 13.74
N ALA A 59 24.48 -1.70 14.05
CA ALA A 59 25.59 -0.77 13.95
C ALA A 59 26.67 -1.25 14.93
N THR A 60 27.72 -1.87 14.40
CA THR A 60 28.99 -2.08 15.11
C THR A 60 29.71 -0.73 15.19
N PRO A 61 30.01 -0.20 16.39
CA PRO A 61 31.05 0.80 16.52
C PRO A 61 32.39 0.07 16.70
N GLU A 62 33.06 -0.20 15.57
CA GLU A 62 34.52 -0.18 15.50
C GLU A 62 34.80 1.21 14.88
N THR A 63 35.54 2.15 15.47
CA THR A 63 36.95 2.11 15.84
C THR A 63 37.27 3.35 16.69
N ALA A 64 38.04 3.22 17.77
CA ALA A 64 38.87 4.31 18.30
C ALA A 64 39.95 3.74 19.24
N THR A 65 41.02 3.20 18.64
CA THR A 65 42.33 3.13 19.28
C THR A 65 42.97 4.51 19.24
N ALA A 66 43.29 5.10 20.39
CA ALA A 66 44.32 6.12 20.51
C ALA A 66 45.00 6.03 21.88
N LYS A 67 46.30 5.77 21.82
CA LYS A 67 47.26 5.58 22.90
C LYS A 67 47.99 6.91 23.14
N SER A 68 48.02 7.39 24.38
CA SER A 68 49.05 8.28 24.99
C SER A 68 48.45 8.81 26.31
N GLY A 69 49.12 8.85 27.46
CA GLY A 69 50.49 8.59 27.89
C GLY A 69 50.50 8.73 29.42
#